data_AF-A0AA43BXT5-F1
#
_entry.id   AF-A0AA43BXT5-F1
#
_cell.length_a   1.000
_cell.length_b   1.000
_cell.length_c   1.000
_cell.angle_alpha   90.00
_cell.angle_beta   90.00
_cell.angle_gamma   90.00
#
_symmetry.space_group_name_H-M   'P 1'
#
loop_
_entity.id
_entity.type
_entity.pdbx_description
1 polymer ?
#
loop_
_entity_poly.entity_id
_entity_poly.type
_entity_poly.pdbx_seq_one_letter_code
_entity_poly.pdbx_strand_id
1 'polypeptide(L)' 'MGLGHEYLSRIHEALRDFESAVCDREKFKPLESKVTRQQDVDHARQRLIDAIVDIVTKERLAKKQN' A
#
# COMPACT_ATOMS: atom_id res chain seq x y z
N MET A 1 -14.90 12.98 11.34
CA MET A 1 -13.55 13.05 10.75
C MET A 1 -13.72 13.35 9.27
N GLY A 2 -12.91 14.25 8.69
CA GLY A 2 -13.03 14.62 7.28
C GLY A 2 -12.48 13.55 6.33
N LEU A 3 -12.96 13.55 5.08
CA LEU A 3 -12.59 12.59 4.04
C LEU A 3 -11.07 12.45 3.86
N GLY A 4 -10.35 13.59 3.91
CA GLY A 4 -8.89 13.61 3.80
C GLY A 4 -8.16 12.88 4.93
N HIS A 5 -8.73 12.84 6.14
CA HIS A 5 -8.13 12.11 7.26
C HIS A 5 -8.32 10.59 7.12
N GLU A 6 -9.46 10.17 6.57
CA GLU A 6 -9.73 8.76 6.25
C GLU A 6 -8.79 8.24 5.15
N TYR A 7 -8.56 9.05 4.11
CA TYR A 7 -7.58 8.75 3.07
C TYR A 7 -6.15 8.65 3.60
N LEU A 8 -5.76 9.58 4.47
CA LEU A 8 -4.47 9.52 5.15
C LEU A 8 -4.31 8.23 5.97
N SER A 9 -5.33 7.86 6.74
CA SER A 9 -5.32 6.62 7.52
C SER A 9 -5.17 5.38 6.63
N ARG A 10 -5.87 5.32 5.50
CA ARG A 10 -5.77 4.22 4.52
C ARG A 10 -4.39 4.12 3.89
N ILE A 11 -3.79 5.25 3.52
CA ILE A 11 -2.43 5.27 2.95
C ILE A 11 -1.41 4.83 4.01
N HIS A 12 -1.55 5.30 5.25
CA HIS A 12 -0.66 4.88 6.35
C HIS A 12 -0.77 3.39 6.67
N GLU A 13 -1.96 2.80 6.59
CA GLU A 13 -2.14 1.36 6.76
C GLU A 13 -1.42 0.57 5.65
N ALA A 14 -1.64 0.95 4.38
CA ALA A 14 -0.98 0.30 3.25
C ALA A 14 0.55 0.48 3.26
N LEU A 15 1.06 1.63 3.75
CA LEU A 15 2.49 1.86 3.94
C LEU A 15 3.06 0.94 5.02
N ARG A 16 2.37 0.78 6.15
CA ARG A 16 2.82 -0.12 7.23
C ARG A 16 2.91 -1.57 6.74
N ASP A 17 1.95 -2.02 5.96
CA ASP A 17 1.97 -3.38 5.38
C ASP A 17 3.16 -3.56 4.43
N PHE A 18 3.45 -2.56 3.60
CA PHE A 18 4.61 -2.57 2.70
C PHE A 18 5.93 -2.56 3.47
N GLU A 19 6.07 -1.70 4.47
CA GLU A 19 7.26 -1.64 5.34
C GLU A 19 7.48 -2.97 6.07
N SER A 20 6.40 -3.61 6.56
CA SER A 20 6.50 -4.93 7.18
C SER A 20 7.01 -5.96 6.18
N ALA A 21 6.43 -6.02 4.97
CA ALA A 21 6.86 -6.96 3.93
C ALA A 21 8.34 -6.78 3.54
N VAL A 22 8.83 -5.53 3.47
CA VAL A 22 10.24 -5.22 3.20
C VAL A 22 11.12 -5.67 4.38
N CYS A 23 10.76 -5.33 5.61
CA CYS A 23 11.46 -5.77 6.81
C CYS A 23 11.54 -7.30 6.91
N ASP A 24 10.45 -7.98 6.61
CA ASP A 24 10.34 -9.43 6.58
C ASP A 24 11.27 -10.07 5.54
N ARG A 25 11.36 -9.46 4.36
CA ARG A 25 12.31 -9.86 3.31
C ARG A 25 13.76 -9.66 3.75
N GLU A 26 14.06 -8.60 4.49
CA GLU A 26 15.42 -8.31 4.99
C GLU A 26 15.84 -9.19 6.17
N LYS A 27 14.90 -9.59 7.04
CA LYS A 27 15.12 -10.50 8.18
C LYS A 27 15.29 -11.98 7.77
N PHE A 28 15.78 -12.20 6.56
CA PHE A 28 15.72 -13.46 5.83
C PHE A 28 16.26 -14.65 6.64
N LYS A 29 15.41 -15.67 6.85
CA LYS A 29 15.83 -16.99 7.33
C LYS A 29 16.21 -17.86 6.12
N PRO A 30 17.28 -18.66 6.20
CA PRO A 30 17.82 -19.42 5.05
C PRO A 30 16.88 -20.51 4.48
N LEU A 31 15.75 -20.77 5.12
CA LEU A 31 14.79 -21.82 4.74
C LEU A 31 13.65 -21.33 3.84
N GLU A 32 13.52 -20.02 3.60
CA GLU A 32 12.46 -19.46 2.76
C GLU A 32 12.97 -19.09 1.37
N SER A 33 12.08 -19.16 0.37
CA SER A 33 12.43 -18.79 -1.01
C SER A 33 12.48 -17.27 -1.16
N LYS A 34 13.61 -16.76 -1.68
CA LYS A 34 13.80 -15.33 -1.98
C LYS A 34 12.73 -14.80 -2.94
N VAL A 35 12.23 -15.65 -3.83
CA VAL A 35 11.20 -15.30 -4.82
C VAL A 35 9.86 -15.07 -4.14
N THR A 36 9.46 -15.93 -3.20
CA THR A 36 8.18 -15.78 -2.48
C THR A 36 8.15 -14.50 -1.67
N ARG A 37 9.21 -14.18 -0.92
CA ARG A 37 9.31 -12.91 -0.19
C ARG A 37 9.34 -11.69 -1.10
N GLN A 38 9.92 -11.81 -2.30
CA GLN A 38 9.87 -10.76 -3.30
C GLN A 38 8.42 -10.54 -3.79
N GLN A 39 7.68 -11.62 -4.06
CA GLN A 39 6.27 -11.54 -4.44
C GLN A 39 5.42 -10.88 -3.35
N ASP A 40 5.65 -11.18 -2.07
CA ASP A 40 4.94 -10.54 -0.96
C ASP A 40 5.17 -9.01 -0.94
N VAL A 41 6.40 -8.57 -1.16
CA VAL A 41 6.74 -7.14 -1.27
C VAL A 41 6.07 -6.50 -2.49
N ASP A 42 6.10 -7.18 -3.63
CA ASP A 42 5.47 -6.69 -4.86
C ASP A 42 3.94 -6.60 -4.73
N HIS A 43 3.31 -7.57 -4.05
CA HIS A 43 1.89 -7.53 -3.73
C HIS A 43 1.54 -6.39 -2.77
N ALA A 44 2.32 -6.19 -1.71
CA ALA A 44 2.10 -5.09 -0.77
C ALA A 44 2.28 -3.72 -1.46
N ARG A 45 3.27 -3.60 -2.36
CA ARG A 45 3.49 -2.41 -3.18
C ARG A 45 2.28 -2.12 -4.08
N GLN A 46 1.75 -3.15 -4.75
CA GLN A 46 0.60 -3.00 -5.64
C GLN A 46 -0.62 -2.48 -4.87
N ARG A 47 -0.91 -3.01 -3.68
CA ARG A 47 -2.02 -2.55 -2.83
C ARG A 47 -1.89 -1.07 -2.44
N LEU A 48 -0.68 -0.61 -2.13
CA LEU A 48 -0.43 0.80 -1.83
C LEU A 48 -0.73 1.69 -3.05
N ILE A 49 -0.27 1.27 -4.23
CA ILE A 49 -0.53 2.01 -5.47
C ILE A 49 -2.04 2.05 -5.76
N ASP A 50 -2.73 0.92 -5.64
CA ASP A 50 -4.17 0.82 -5.88
C ASP A 50 -4.96 1.74 -4.92
N ALA A 51 -4.56 1.79 -3.63
CA ALA A 51 -5.17 2.69 -2.66
C ALA A 51 -4.99 4.17 -3.03
N ILE A 52 -3.78 4.56 -3.47
CA ILE A 52 -3.51 5.94 -3.90
C ILE A 52 -4.31 6.27 -5.16
N VAL A 53 -4.35 5.36 -6.15
CA VAL A 53 -5.08 5.56 -7.40
C VAL A 53 -6.57 5.70 -7.16
N ASP A 54 -7.17 4.88 -6.28
CA ASP A 54 -8.58 4.99 -5.89
C ASP A 54 -8.89 6.37 -5.29
N ILE A 55 -8.06 6.82 -4.35
CA ILE A 55 -8.21 8.13 -3.70
C ILE A 55 -8.10 9.26 -4.73
N VAL A 56 -7.05 9.27 -5.56
CA VAL A 56 -6.84 10.30 -6.59
C VAL A 56 -7.97 10.30 -7.61
N THR A 57 -8.46 9.13 -7.99
CA THR A 57 -9.57 9.00 -8.96
C THR A 57 -10.86 9.56 -8.37
N LYS A 58 -11.18 9.22 -7.11
CA LYS A 58 -12.35 9.74 -6.41
C LYS A 58 -12.31 11.27 -6.28
N GLU A 59 -11.18 11.83 -5.87
CA GLU A 59 -11.00 13.28 -5.76
C GLU A 59 -11.12 13.97 -7.13
N ARG A 60 -10.54 13.40 -8.19
CA ARG A 60 -10.66 13.96 -9.55
C ARG A 60 -12.09 13.91 -10.08
N LEU A 61 -12.83 12.85 -9.81
CA LEU A 61 -14.24 12.73 -10.22
C LEU A 61 -15.13 13.70 -9.42
N ALA A 62 -14.93 13.81 -8.10
CA ALA A 62 -15.64 14.75 -7.26
C ALA A 62 -15.42 16.20 -7.72
N LYS A 63 -14.19 16.55 -8.10
CA LYS A 63 -13.85 17.87 -8.64
C LYS A 63 -14.46 18.15 -10.02
N LYS A 64 -14.83 17.13 -10.79
CA LYS A 64 -15.42 17.29 -12.13
C LYS A 64 -16.95 17.46 -12.10
N GLN A 65 -17.58 17.12 -10.98
CA GLN A 65 -19.04 17.21 -10.78
C GLN A 65 -19.49 18.49 -10.07
N ASN A 66 -18.53 19.34 -9.67
CA ASN A 66 -18.73 20.60 -8.95
C ASN A 66 -18.23 21.77 -9.82
#